data_AF-A0A2Z3QXH7-F1
#
_entry.id   AF-A0A2Z3QXH7-F1
#
_cell.length_a   1.000
_cell.length_b   1.000
_cell.length_c   1.000
_cell.angle_alpha   90.00
_cell.angle_beta   90.00
_cell.angle_gamma   90.00
#
_symmetry.space_group_name_H-M   'P 1'
#
loop_
_entity.id
_entity.type
_entity.pdbx_description
1 polymer ?
#
loop_
_entity_poly.entity_id
_entity_poly.type
_entity_poly.pdbx_seq_one_letter_code
_entity_poly.pdbx_strand_id
1 'polypeptide(L)'
;MTESEGPGLSDEFLNAFVDNQIDGDEKGRVYPLINNDPELNRKVCELRKVSDLVRLAYDTTPAPRHRETPRRHLASRLAPLIAPIVLLIGVTLGWSLRALWAPAVPPRPVAAIARATTHLTTKVLFHLDNGDRTHMRQVLEEAQHLLARYRADHRQAKVEILADGPGLALLRRHLSPFPARIAALQARYPNLIFAACQDTINRLKRRKGIDPHLLPQTVIVPSAIAEIVRLQRRGWTYISV
;
A
#
# COMPACT_ATOMS: atom_id res chain seq x y z
N MET A 1 39.95 10.45 8.66
CA MET A 1 40.22 9.88 9.99
C MET A 1 39.24 8.74 10.19
N THR A 2 39.77 7.54 9.94
CA THR A 2 39.26 6.18 10.20
C THR A 2 37.81 6.02 10.66
N GLU A 3 36.91 5.73 9.71
CA GLU A 3 35.70 4.94 9.95
C GLU A 3 36.12 3.55 10.44
N SER A 4 35.85 3.29 11.72
CA SER A 4 35.95 1.97 12.32
C SER A 4 34.65 1.22 12.04
N GLU A 5 34.53 0.60 10.85
CA GLU A 5 33.54 -0.45 10.60
C GLU A 5 33.93 -1.69 11.42
N GLY A 6 33.53 -1.70 12.70
CA GLY A 6 33.37 -2.94 13.43
C GLY A 6 32.14 -3.70 12.88
N PRO A 7 32.11 -5.05 12.94
CA PRO A 7 30.95 -5.83 12.51
C PRO A 7 29.82 -5.64 13.55
N GLY A 8 29.13 -4.51 13.46
CA GLY A 8 28.17 -4.01 14.44
C GLY A 8 26.88 -3.57 13.77
N LEU A 9 25.78 -3.71 14.51
CA LEU A 9 24.42 -3.39 14.07
C LEU A 9 24.35 -2.01 13.40
N SER A 10 23.62 -1.89 12.30
CA SER A 10 23.53 -0.63 11.55
C SER A 10 22.80 0.45 12.35
N ASP A 11 23.05 1.71 12.01
CA ASP A 11 22.46 2.86 12.71
C ASP A 11 20.95 2.92 12.52
N GLU A 12 20.44 2.53 11.36
CA GLU A 12 19.00 2.40 11.10
C GLU A 12 18.38 1.35 12.03
N PHE A 13 19.08 0.24 12.25
CA PHE A 13 18.62 -0.82 13.14
C PHE A 13 18.59 -0.34 14.60
N LEU A 14 19.61 0.40 15.06
CA LEU A 14 19.63 0.97 16.41
C LEU A 14 18.52 1.99 16.63
N ASN A 15 18.23 2.83 15.63
CA ASN A 15 17.11 3.78 15.68
C ASN A 15 15.77 3.04 15.76
N ALA A 16 15.56 2.01 14.92
CA ALA A 16 14.37 1.17 14.98
C ALA A 16 14.22 0.46 16.35
N PHE A 17 15.33 0.03 16.96
CA PHE A 17 15.35 -0.58 18.28
C PHE A 17 14.88 0.40 19.36
N VAL A 18 15.42 1.62 19.35
CA VAL A 18 15.08 2.70 20.30
C VAL A 18 13.62 3.14 20.16
N ASP A 19 13.13 3.23 18.93
CA ASP A 19 11.74 3.61 18.61
C ASP A 19 10.73 2.47 18.77
N ASN A 20 11.17 1.31 19.26
CA ASN A 20 10.35 0.12 19.48
C ASN A 20 9.74 -0.49 18.20
N GLN A 21 10.34 -0.24 17.03
CA GLN A 21 9.87 -0.69 15.70
C GLN A 21 10.38 -2.08 15.27
N ILE A 22 11.04 -2.80 16.17
CA ILE A 22 11.59 -4.15 15.94
C ILE A 22 10.70 -5.21 16.60
N ASP A 23 10.58 -6.38 16.00
CA ASP A 23 9.79 -7.49 16.55
C ASP A 23 10.41 -8.09 17.83
N GLY A 24 9.64 -8.89 18.56
CA GLY A 24 10.06 -9.46 19.85
C GLY A 24 11.19 -10.50 19.74
N ASP A 25 11.20 -11.30 18.67
CA ASP A 25 12.21 -12.35 18.45
C ASP A 25 13.55 -11.72 18.04
N GLU A 26 13.52 -10.66 17.24
CA GLU A 26 14.68 -9.85 16.84
C GLU A 26 15.24 -9.06 18.02
N LYS A 27 14.39 -8.41 18.83
CA LYS A 27 14.81 -7.74 20.07
C LYS A 27 15.55 -8.70 20.99
N GLY A 28 15.05 -9.93 21.15
CA GLY A 28 15.68 -10.95 21.99
C GLY A 28 17.10 -11.34 21.57
N ARG A 29 17.42 -11.28 20.27
CA ARG A 29 18.76 -11.59 19.75
C ARG A 29 19.74 -10.42 19.86
N VAL A 30 19.22 -9.21 19.77
CA VAL A 30 20.01 -7.97 19.73
C VAL A 30 20.34 -7.49 21.14
N TYR A 31 19.43 -7.69 22.09
CA TYR A 31 19.62 -7.29 23.48
C TYR A 31 20.95 -7.76 24.09
N PRO A 32 21.36 -9.04 23.98
CA PRO A 32 22.65 -9.49 24.50
C PRO A 32 23.84 -8.86 23.74
N LEU A 33 23.71 -8.57 22.45
CA LEU A 33 24.76 -7.90 21.67
C LEU A 33 24.98 -6.46 22.16
N ILE A 34 23.90 -5.71 22.37
CA ILE A 34 23.95 -4.35 22.95
C ILE A 34 24.48 -4.37 24.39
N ASN A 35 24.14 -5.38 25.18
CA ASN A 35 24.58 -5.44 26.58
C ASN A 35 26.06 -5.85 26.74
N ASN A 36 26.59 -6.63 25.80
CA ASN A 36 27.97 -7.12 25.84
C ASN A 36 28.96 -6.14 25.17
N ASP A 37 28.48 -5.14 24.44
CA ASP A 37 29.30 -4.10 23.81
C ASP A 37 29.08 -2.74 24.49
N PRO A 38 30.08 -2.22 25.24
CA PRO A 38 29.98 -0.94 25.93
C PRO A 38 29.77 0.26 25.01
N GLU A 39 30.34 0.24 23.80
CA GLU A 39 30.20 1.35 22.85
C GLU A 39 28.80 1.40 22.27
N LEU A 40 28.24 0.23 21.94
CA LEU A 40 26.89 0.09 21.44
C LEU A 40 25.85 0.47 22.50
N ASN A 41 26.09 0.05 23.76
CA ASN A 41 25.24 0.42 24.89
C ASN A 41 25.19 1.94 25.09
N ARG A 42 26.35 2.62 25.04
CA ARG A 42 26.44 4.08 25.11
C ARG A 42 25.63 4.73 24.00
N LYS A 43 25.78 4.26 22.75
CA LYS A 43 25.06 4.81 21.59
C LYS A 43 23.54 4.69 21.73
N VAL A 44 23.05 3.53 22.20
CA VAL A 44 21.61 3.32 22.47
C VAL A 44 21.09 4.25 23.57
N CYS A 45 21.89 4.47 24.63
CA CYS A 45 21.52 5.38 25.71
C CYS A 45 21.42 6.84 25.22
N GLU A 46 22.36 7.28 24.38
CA GLU A 46 22.33 8.61 23.76
C GLU A 46 21.09 8.80 22.88
N LEU A 47 20.78 7.83 22.02
CA LEU A 47 19.59 7.87 21.16
C LEU A 47 18.30 7.92 21.98
N ARG A 48 18.19 7.11 23.04
CA ARG A 48 17.01 7.12 23.92
C ARG A 48 16.84 8.48 24.61
N LYS A 49 17.94 9.08 25.10
CA LYS A 49 17.92 10.41 25.71
C LYS A 49 17.42 11.48 24.74
N VAL A 50 17.87 11.46 23.48
CA VAL A 50 17.42 12.42 22.46
C VAL A 50 15.94 12.22 22.15
N SER A 51 15.50 10.96 21.98
CA SER A 51 14.08 10.63 21.73
C SER A 51 13.18 11.13 22.87
N ASP A 52 13.59 10.94 24.12
CA ASP A 52 12.85 11.41 25.30
C ASP A 52 12.76 12.94 25.36
N LEU A 53 13.85 13.65 25.05
CA LEU A 53 13.86 15.12 24.99
C LEU A 53 12.91 15.66 23.90
N VAL A 54 12.87 15.02 22.73
CA VAL A 54 11.96 15.40 21.65
C VAL A 54 10.52 15.15 22.06
N ARG A 55 10.19 13.98 22.62
CA ARG A 55 8.83 13.67 23.08
C ARG A 55 8.35 14.69 24.11
N LEU A 56 9.19 15.06 25.06
CA LEU A 56 8.86 16.05 26.08
C LEU A 56 8.53 17.43 25.47
N ALA A 57 9.27 17.85 24.45
CA ALA A 57 9.04 19.14 23.78
C ALA A 57 7.68 19.17 23.05
N TYR A 58 7.23 18.03 22.52
CA TYR A 58 5.96 17.93 21.78
C TYR A 58 4.76 17.57 22.65
N ASP A 59 4.95 17.14 23.90
CA ASP A 59 3.86 16.77 24.81
C ASP A 59 2.97 17.96 25.21
N THR A 60 3.49 19.19 25.09
CA THR A 60 2.80 20.43 25.46
C THR A 60 2.55 21.37 24.28
N THR A 61 2.25 20.83 23.09
CA THR A 61 1.81 21.69 21.99
C THR A 61 0.43 22.28 22.28
N PRO A 62 0.27 23.62 22.32
CA PRO A 62 -1.03 24.23 22.56
C PRO A 62 -1.99 23.86 21.42
N ALA A 63 -3.21 23.45 21.79
CA ALA A 63 -4.26 23.18 20.81
C ALA A 63 -4.46 24.41 19.90
N PRO A 64 -4.69 24.21 18.60
CA PRO A 64 -4.97 25.33 17.70
C PRO A 64 -6.15 26.13 18.24
N ARG A 65 -5.98 27.45 18.43
CA ARG A 65 -7.07 28.34 18.80
C ARG A 65 -8.10 28.32 17.66
N HIS A 66 -9.18 27.57 17.84
CA HIS A 66 -10.35 27.75 17.01
C HIS A 66 -10.86 29.16 17.25
N ARG A 67 -10.67 30.03 16.25
CA ARG A 67 -11.27 31.35 16.23
C ARG A 67 -12.75 31.13 15.92
N GLU A 68 -13.57 31.05 16.97
CA GLU A 68 -15.01 31.14 16.78
C GLU A 68 -15.31 32.49 16.14
N THR A 69 -15.66 32.46 14.86
CA THR A 69 -16.18 33.63 14.18
C THR A 69 -17.52 33.96 14.83
N PRO A 70 -17.71 35.16 15.40
CA PRO A 70 -19.02 35.52 15.92
C PRO A 70 -20.00 35.48 14.76
N ARG A 71 -20.96 34.56 14.84
CA ARG A 71 -22.07 34.45 13.90
C ARG A 71 -22.85 35.77 13.98
N ARG A 72 -22.49 36.73 13.12
CA ARG A 72 -23.20 38.00 12.96
C ARG A 72 -24.59 37.71 12.38
N HIS A 73 -25.53 37.33 13.23
CA HIS A 73 -26.93 37.14 12.86
C HIS A 73 -27.67 38.46 12.57
N LEU A 74 -27.04 39.63 12.79
CA LEU A 74 -27.71 40.93 12.70
C LEU A 74 -27.56 41.68 11.36
N ALA A 75 -26.80 41.16 10.39
CA ALA A 75 -26.67 41.79 9.06
C ALA A 75 -27.49 41.07 7.97
N SER A 76 -28.54 40.34 8.34
CA SER A 76 -29.26 39.38 7.47
C SER A 76 -30.65 39.85 7.00
N ARG A 77 -30.82 41.13 6.66
CA ARG A 77 -32.08 41.58 6.00
C ARG A 77 -31.93 42.27 4.65
N LEU A 78 -30.72 42.57 4.18
CA LEU A 78 -30.51 43.17 2.85
C LEU A 78 -29.44 42.46 1.99
N ALA A 79 -28.90 41.33 2.46
CA ALA A 79 -27.80 40.64 1.77
C ALA A 79 -28.14 39.83 0.49
N PRO A 80 -29.38 39.43 0.13
CA PRO A 80 -29.56 38.50 -0.99
C PRO A 80 -29.49 39.14 -2.38
N LEU A 81 -29.29 40.46 -2.52
CA LEU A 81 -29.27 41.13 -3.84
C LEU A 81 -27.89 41.63 -4.31
N ILE A 82 -26.88 41.75 -3.43
CA ILE A 82 -25.60 42.36 -3.79
C ILE A 82 -24.57 41.31 -4.27
N ALA A 83 -24.62 40.10 -3.72
CA ALA A 83 -23.68 39.02 -4.05
C ALA A 83 -23.66 38.61 -5.54
N PRO A 84 -24.79 38.47 -6.27
CA PRO A 84 -24.74 38.06 -7.67
C PRO A 84 -24.20 39.16 -8.59
N ILE A 85 -24.41 40.43 -8.25
CA ILE A 85 -23.97 41.58 -9.05
C ILE A 85 -22.45 41.73 -8.98
N VAL A 86 -21.86 41.61 -7.78
CA VAL A 86 -20.40 41.67 -7.60
C VAL A 86 -19.71 40.49 -8.32
N LEU A 87 -20.31 39.30 -8.31
CA LEU A 87 -19.75 38.13 -8.99
C LEU A 87 -19.81 38.28 -10.53
N LEU A 88 -20.91 38.81 -11.07
CA LEU A 88 -21.03 39.10 -12.50
C LEU A 88 -20.06 40.18 -12.98
N ILE A 89 -19.86 41.24 -12.20
CA ILE A 89 -18.89 42.29 -12.52
C ILE A 89 -17.47 41.72 -12.46
N GLY A 90 -17.13 40.94 -11.42
CA GLY A 90 -15.81 40.32 -11.30
C GLY A 90 -15.47 39.38 -12.47
N VAL A 91 -16.43 38.57 -12.93
CA VAL A 91 -16.23 37.66 -14.07
C VAL A 91 -16.08 38.42 -15.38
N THR A 92 -16.90 39.45 -15.64
CA THR A 92 -16.84 40.22 -16.90
C THR A 92 -15.58 41.09 -16.98
N LEU A 93 -15.18 41.73 -15.88
CA LEU A 93 -13.92 42.47 -15.81
C LEU A 93 -12.72 41.52 -15.93
N GLY A 94 -12.71 40.41 -15.20
CA GLY A 94 -11.62 39.43 -15.24
C GLY A 94 -11.43 38.79 -16.61
N TRP A 95 -12.52 38.51 -17.34
CA TRP A 95 -12.44 38.00 -18.71
C TRP A 95 -11.92 39.06 -19.69
N SER A 96 -12.34 40.32 -19.53
CA SER A 96 -11.95 41.42 -20.42
C SER A 96 -10.48 41.85 -20.23
N LEU A 97 -9.97 41.76 -19.00
CA LEU A 97 -8.57 42.09 -18.67
C LEU A 97 -7.58 40.96 -19.01
N ARG A 98 -8.05 39.76 -19.39
CA ARG A 98 -7.19 38.62 -19.76
C ARG A 98 -6.35 38.88 -21.02
N ALA A 99 -6.82 39.73 -21.93
CA ALA A 99 -6.08 40.11 -23.14
C ALA A 99 -4.84 40.96 -22.84
N LEU A 100 -4.83 41.69 -21.71
CA LEU A 100 -3.72 42.56 -21.31
C LEU A 100 -2.64 41.82 -20.49
N TRP A 101 -2.93 40.60 -20.03
CA TRP A 101 -2.05 39.82 -19.17
C TRP A 101 -1.78 38.41 -19.70
N ALA A 102 -1.96 38.20 -21.01
CA ALA A 102 -1.44 37.01 -21.68
C ALA A 102 0.08 37.21 -21.88
N PRO A 103 0.96 36.47 -21.19
CA PRO A 103 2.36 36.45 -21.58
C PRO A 103 2.44 35.92 -23.01
N ALA A 104 3.24 36.57 -23.86
CA ALA A 104 3.54 36.13 -25.21
C ALA A 104 4.39 34.85 -25.19
N VAL A 105 3.80 33.75 -24.73
CA VAL A 105 4.34 32.41 -24.92
C VAL A 105 3.74 31.93 -26.24
N PRO A 106 4.53 31.80 -27.31
CA PRO A 106 4.01 31.26 -28.56
C PRO A 106 3.42 29.87 -28.27
N PRO A 107 2.29 29.49 -28.90
CA PRO A 107 1.74 28.16 -28.75
C PRO A 107 2.76 27.18 -29.28
N ARG A 108 3.57 26.60 -28.39
CA ARG A 108 4.26 25.35 -28.70
C ARG A 108 3.14 24.40 -29.06
N PRO A 109 3.18 23.73 -30.24
CA PRO A 109 2.31 22.60 -30.43
C PRO A 109 2.63 21.67 -29.28
N VAL A 110 1.72 21.59 -28.31
CA VAL A 110 1.64 20.44 -27.44
C VAL A 110 1.30 19.36 -28.44
N ALA A 111 2.33 18.72 -29.00
CA ALA A 111 2.19 17.43 -29.62
C ALA A 111 1.33 16.70 -28.60
N ALA A 112 0.08 16.44 -28.99
CA ALA A 112 -0.80 15.68 -28.16
C ALA A 112 0.06 14.51 -27.76
N ILE A 113 0.34 14.38 -26.46
CA ILE A 113 0.66 13.08 -25.92
C ILE A 113 -0.69 12.37 -26.09
N ALA A 114 -0.98 11.97 -27.33
CA ALA A 114 -1.62 10.72 -27.61
C ALA A 114 -0.83 9.79 -26.71
N ARG A 115 -1.40 9.50 -25.54
CA ARG A 115 -1.04 8.31 -24.80
C ARG A 115 -1.05 7.27 -25.90
N ALA A 116 0.13 6.85 -26.32
CA ALA A 116 0.24 5.66 -27.12
C ALA A 116 -0.54 4.65 -26.28
N THR A 117 -1.74 4.30 -26.73
CA THR A 117 -2.44 3.13 -26.28
C THR A 117 -1.67 1.97 -26.87
N THR A 118 -0.38 1.87 -26.56
CA THR A 118 0.25 0.58 -26.36
C THR A 118 -0.74 -0.14 -25.47
N HIS A 119 -1.34 -1.20 -25.99
CA HIS A 119 -2.22 -2.09 -25.24
C HIS A 119 -1.38 -2.67 -24.08
N LEU A 120 -1.14 -1.85 -23.04
CA LEU A 120 -0.50 -2.26 -21.82
C LEU A 120 -1.55 -3.13 -21.15
N THR A 121 -1.37 -4.44 -21.31
CA THR A 121 -2.13 -5.43 -20.56
C THR A 121 -2.03 -5.05 -19.09
N THR A 122 -3.15 -4.73 -18.45
CA THR A 122 -3.18 -4.45 -17.02
C THR A 122 -2.78 -5.73 -16.29
N LYS A 123 -1.86 -5.66 -15.34
CA LYS A 123 -1.44 -6.83 -14.56
C LYS A 123 -1.61 -6.53 -13.08
N VAL A 124 -2.38 -7.36 -12.38
CA VAL A 124 -2.70 -7.15 -10.97
C VAL A 124 -2.40 -8.41 -10.17
N LEU A 125 -1.63 -8.23 -9.10
CA LEU A 125 -1.33 -9.25 -8.11
C LEU A 125 -2.14 -8.96 -6.85
N PHE A 126 -3.07 -9.85 -6.52
CA PHE A 126 -3.72 -9.86 -5.22
C PHE A 126 -2.95 -10.77 -4.28
N HIS A 127 -2.52 -10.24 -3.15
CA HIS A 127 -1.91 -11.00 -2.08
C HIS A 127 -2.94 -11.25 -0.98
N LEU A 128 -3.16 -12.52 -0.69
CA LEU A 128 -4.06 -12.99 0.37
C LEU A 128 -3.22 -13.65 1.46
N ASP A 129 -3.02 -12.94 2.57
CA ASP A 129 -2.38 -13.48 3.77
C ASP A 129 -3.38 -13.85 4.87
N ASN A 130 -4.62 -13.36 4.78
CA ASN A 130 -5.66 -13.58 5.78
C ASN A 130 -6.45 -14.88 5.56
N GLY A 131 -6.67 -15.62 6.65
CA GLY A 131 -7.46 -16.87 6.70
C GLY A 131 -8.98 -16.67 6.81
N ASP A 132 -9.46 -15.43 6.96
CA ASP A 132 -10.88 -15.10 7.10
C ASP A 132 -11.64 -15.37 5.79
N ARG A 133 -12.77 -16.06 5.92
CA ARG A 133 -13.65 -16.39 4.80
C ARG A 133 -14.16 -15.15 4.05
N THR A 134 -14.29 -14.02 4.73
CA THR A 134 -14.72 -12.74 4.16
C THR A 134 -13.67 -12.18 3.21
N HIS A 135 -12.40 -12.14 3.65
CA HIS A 135 -11.28 -11.68 2.82
C HIS A 135 -11.06 -12.63 1.63
N MET A 136 -11.17 -13.94 1.86
CA MET A 136 -11.14 -14.96 0.80
C MET A 136 -12.25 -14.77 -0.25
N ARG A 137 -13.47 -14.42 0.17
CA ARG A 137 -14.55 -14.12 -0.77
C ARG A 137 -14.29 -12.83 -1.52
N GLN A 138 -13.85 -11.79 -0.81
CA GLN A 138 -13.56 -10.48 -1.39
C GLN A 138 -12.49 -10.58 -2.47
N VAL A 139 -11.37 -11.28 -2.24
CA VAL A 139 -10.32 -11.39 -3.26
C VAL A 139 -10.81 -12.09 -4.54
N LEU A 140 -11.69 -13.10 -4.42
CA LEU A 140 -12.31 -13.76 -5.57
C LEU A 140 -13.28 -12.83 -6.31
N GLU A 141 -14.03 -12.01 -5.58
CA GLU A 141 -14.97 -11.02 -6.14
C GLU A 141 -14.22 -9.91 -6.89
N GLU A 142 -13.20 -9.33 -6.26
CA GLU A 142 -12.40 -8.27 -6.87
C GLU A 142 -11.66 -8.74 -8.13
N ALA A 143 -11.06 -9.93 -8.08
CA ALA A 143 -10.43 -10.53 -9.25
C ALA A 143 -11.43 -10.75 -10.39
N GLN A 144 -12.61 -11.30 -10.07
CA GLN A 144 -13.67 -11.52 -11.05
C GLN A 144 -14.19 -10.21 -11.64
N HIS A 145 -14.46 -9.20 -10.81
CA HIS A 145 -14.95 -7.89 -11.25
C HIS A 145 -13.95 -7.19 -12.13
N LEU A 146 -12.66 -7.20 -11.76
CA LEU A 146 -11.60 -6.61 -12.58
C LEU A 146 -11.54 -7.30 -13.94
N LEU A 147 -11.48 -8.63 -13.97
CA LEU A 147 -11.41 -9.39 -15.23
C LEU A 147 -12.66 -9.18 -16.10
N ALA A 148 -13.85 -9.14 -15.50
CA ALA A 148 -15.10 -8.91 -16.21
C ALA A 148 -15.16 -7.51 -16.82
N ARG A 149 -14.78 -6.47 -16.07
CA ARG A 149 -14.74 -5.08 -16.56
C ARG A 149 -13.79 -4.93 -17.74
N TYR A 150 -12.56 -5.43 -17.61
CA TYR A 150 -11.58 -5.34 -18.70
C TYR A 150 -12.03 -6.10 -19.95
N ARG A 151 -12.66 -7.27 -19.80
CA ARG A 151 -13.23 -8.02 -20.93
C ARG A 151 -14.37 -7.24 -21.61
N ALA A 152 -15.25 -6.60 -20.85
CA ALA A 152 -16.33 -5.77 -21.38
C ALA A 152 -15.81 -4.56 -22.17
N ASP A 153 -14.70 -3.97 -21.72
CA ASP A 153 -14.03 -2.86 -22.39
C ASP A 153 -13.14 -3.30 -23.58
N HIS A 154 -13.16 -4.58 -23.97
CA HIS A 154 -12.27 -5.16 -24.99
C HIS A 154 -10.77 -4.97 -24.70
N ARG A 155 -10.40 -4.89 -23.42
CA ARG A 155 -9.02 -4.74 -22.94
C ARG A 155 -8.52 -6.03 -22.29
N GLN A 156 -7.20 -6.22 -22.32
CA GLN A 156 -6.57 -7.37 -21.68
C GLN A 156 -6.15 -7.01 -20.25
N ALA A 157 -6.46 -7.91 -19.32
CA ALA A 157 -5.92 -7.91 -17.96
C ALA A 157 -5.29 -9.28 -17.65
N LYS A 158 -4.32 -9.34 -16.75
CA LYS A 158 -3.81 -10.57 -16.14
C LYS A 158 -3.92 -10.41 -14.63
N VAL A 159 -4.44 -11.43 -13.97
CA VAL A 159 -4.62 -11.43 -12.53
C VAL A 159 -3.94 -12.64 -11.94
N GLU A 160 -3.22 -12.43 -10.84
CA GLU A 160 -2.64 -13.48 -10.04
C GLU A 160 -3.11 -13.29 -8.60
N ILE A 161 -3.63 -14.36 -7.99
CA ILE A 161 -3.98 -14.39 -6.57
C ILE A 161 -2.93 -15.27 -5.88
N LEU A 162 -2.07 -14.64 -5.09
CA LEU A 162 -1.03 -15.30 -4.32
C LEU A 162 -1.50 -15.49 -2.88
N ALA A 163 -1.71 -16.74 -2.49
CA ALA A 163 -2.09 -17.11 -1.15
C ALA A 163 -0.85 -17.46 -0.31
N ASP A 164 -0.68 -16.73 0.79
CA ASP A 164 0.37 -16.93 1.77
C ASP A 164 -0.22 -17.12 3.17
N GLY A 165 0.59 -17.58 4.14
CA GLY A 165 0.18 -17.68 5.54
C GLY A 165 -1.16 -18.40 5.78
N PRO A 166 -2.02 -17.87 6.67
CA PRO A 166 -3.41 -18.32 6.84
C PRO A 166 -4.25 -18.33 5.55
N GLY A 167 -4.01 -17.39 4.64
CA GLY A 167 -4.66 -17.29 3.32
C GLY A 167 -4.50 -18.53 2.45
N LEU A 168 -3.46 -19.35 2.67
CA LEU A 168 -3.28 -20.65 2.00
C LEU A 168 -4.50 -21.57 2.14
N ALA A 169 -5.32 -21.40 3.18
CA ALA A 169 -6.57 -22.14 3.34
C ALA A 169 -7.51 -22.03 2.13
N LEU A 170 -7.50 -20.91 1.39
CA LEU A 170 -8.28 -20.74 0.17
C LEU A 170 -7.95 -21.78 -0.91
N LEU A 171 -6.69 -22.23 -1.00
CA LEU A 171 -6.20 -23.11 -2.06
C LEU A 171 -6.05 -24.57 -1.61
N ARG A 172 -6.36 -24.89 -0.36
CA ARG A 172 -6.27 -26.25 0.19
C ARG A 172 -7.52 -27.06 -0.17
N ARG A 173 -7.35 -28.19 -0.86
CA ARG A 173 -8.45 -29.02 -1.40
C ARG A 173 -9.52 -29.39 -0.36
N HIS A 174 -9.11 -29.69 0.88
CA HIS A 174 -10.00 -30.14 1.96
C HIS A 174 -10.44 -29.02 2.91
N LEU A 175 -9.96 -27.78 2.73
CA LEU A 175 -10.25 -26.67 3.64
C LEU A 175 -10.81 -25.43 2.92
N SER A 176 -10.61 -25.32 1.60
CA SER A 176 -11.09 -24.19 0.82
C SER A 176 -12.58 -24.01 1.03
N PRO A 177 -13.04 -22.81 1.41
CA PRO A 177 -14.46 -22.52 1.51
C PRO A 177 -15.14 -22.35 0.14
N PHE A 178 -14.37 -22.24 -0.96
CA PHE A 178 -14.87 -21.89 -2.29
C PHE A 178 -14.27 -22.72 -3.46
N PRO A 179 -14.10 -24.04 -3.36
CA PRO A 179 -13.39 -24.83 -4.37
C PRO A 179 -14.07 -24.82 -5.75
N ALA A 180 -15.41 -24.92 -5.77
CA ALA A 180 -16.19 -24.88 -7.01
C ALA A 180 -16.09 -23.50 -7.70
N ARG A 181 -16.04 -22.42 -6.92
CA ARG A 181 -15.90 -21.05 -7.44
C ARG A 181 -14.53 -20.84 -8.07
N ILE A 182 -13.46 -21.32 -7.42
CA ILE A 182 -12.10 -21.24 -7.94
C ILE A 182 -12.01 -21.99 -9.28
N ALA A 183 -12.52 -23.22 -9.34
CA ALA A 183 -12.53 -24.01 -10.58
C ALA A 183 -13.31 -23.30 -11.71
N ALA A 184 -14.49 -22.73 -11.40
CA ALA A 184 -15.27 -21.97 -12.37
C ALA A 184 -14.55 -20.71 -12.86
N LEU A 185 -13.84 -20.00 -11.97
CA LEU A 185 -13.06 -18.83 -12.33
C LEU A 185 -11.87 -19.18 -13.22
N GLN A 186 -11.11 -20.24 -12.90
CA GLN A 186 -10.00 -20.71 -13.73
C GLN A 186 -10.46 -21.14 -15.12
N ALA A 187 -11.60 -21.85 -15.21
CA ALA A 187 -12.18 -22.25 -16.49
C ALA A 187 -12.64 -21.05 -17.33
N ARG A 188 -13.21 -20.02 -16.69
CA ARG A 188 -13.74 -18.82 -17.36
C ARG A 188 -12.65 -17.80 -17.74
N TYR A 189 -11.55 -17.77 -17.00
CA TYR A 189 -10.48 -16.78 -17.14
C TYR A 189 -9.11 -17.46 -17.19
N PRO A 190 -8.62 -17.82 -18.40
CA PRO A 190 -7.27 -18.38 -18.57
C PRO A 190 -6.14 -17.43 -18.15
N ASN A 191 -6.47 -16.16 -17.98
CA ASN A 191 -5.59 -15.07 -17.53
C ASN A 191 -5.67 -14.82 -16.02
N LEU A 192 -6.32 -15.71 -15.25
CA LEU A 192 -6.34 -15.74 -13.79
C LEU A 192 -5.50 -16.91 -13.28
N ILE A 193 -4.48 -16.62 -12.48
CA ILE A 193 -3.59 -17.61 -11.87
C ILE A 193 -3.80 -17.61 -10.36
N PHE A 194 -3.82 -18.80 -9.76
CA PHE A 194 -3.78 -18.98 -8.32
C PHE A 194 -2.40 -19.53 -7.94
N ALA A 195 -1.69 -18.82 -7.08
CA ALA A 195 -0.35 -19.16 -6.63
C ALA A 195 -0.33 -19.44 -5.12
N ALA A 196 0.40 -20.47 -4.70
CA ALA A 196 0.60 -20.85 -3.30
C ALA A 196 2.07 -20.73 -2.91
N CYS A 197 2.33 -20.13 -1.75
CA CYS A 197 3.67 -19.96 -1.21
C CYS A 197 4.24 -21.27 -0.63
N GLN A 198 5.36 -21.75 -1.19
CA GLN A 198 6.04 -22.97 -0.74
C GLN A 198 6.61 -22.82 0.68
N ASP A 199 7.12 -21.64 1.06
CA ASP A 199 7.58 -21.40 2.43
C ASP A 199 6.47 -21.60 3.47
N THR A 200 5.24 -21.20 3.12
CA THR A 200 4.06 -21.42 3.98
C THR A 200 3.65 -22.89 4.03
N ILE A 201 3.69 -23.60 2.90
CA ILE A 201 3.45 -25.06 2.86
C ILE A 201 4.48 -25.77 3.76
N ASN A 202 5.76 -25.45 3.61
CA ASN A 202 6.85 -26.01 4.39
C ASN A 202 6.70 -25.70 5.88
N ARG A 203 6.30 -24.47 6.23
CA ARG A 203 6.04 -24.05 7.62
C ARG A 203 4.87 -24.82 8.22
N LEU A 204 3.80 -25.05 7.44
CA LEU A 204 2.65 -25.84 7.87
C LEU A 204 3.04 -27.29 8.15
N LYS A 205 3.85 -27.89 7.26
CA LYS A 205 4.38 -29.25 7.42
C LYS A 205 5.25 -29.38 8.67
N ARG A 206 6.18 -28.44 8.89
CA ARG A 206 7.08 -28.47 10.07
C ARG A 206 6.34 -28.22 11.39
N ARG A 207 5.41 -27.27 11.44
CA ARG A 207 4.76 -26.86 12.70
C ARG A 207 3.54 -27.69 13.07
N LYS A 208 2.78 -28.17 12.09
CA LYS A 208 1.50 -28.87 12.31
C LYS A 208 1.50 -30.30 11.80
N GLY A 209 2.58 -30.77 11.15
CA GLY A 209 2.62 -32.09 10.52
C GLY A 209 1.67 -32.24 9.33
N ILE A 210 1.12 -31.14 8.82
CA ILE A 210 0.13 -31.16 7.74
C ILE A 210 0.83 -30.91 6.40
N ASP A 211 0.71 -31.87 5.49
CA ASP A 211 1.08 -31.70 4.08
C ASP A 211 -0.16 -31.33 3.26
N PRO A 212 -0.35 -30.05 2.90
CA PRO A 212 -1.58 -29.60 2.27
C PRO A 212 -1.66 -30.04 0.80
N HIS A 213 -2.66 -30.87 0.48
CA HIS A 213 -3.08 -31.05 -0.91
C HIS A 213 -3.76 -29.77 -1.43
N LEU A 214 -3.23 -29.20 -2.50
CA LEU A 214 -3.78 -27.99 -3.14
C LEU A 214 -4.86 -28.33 -4.16
N LEU A 215 -5.67 -27.34 -4.50
CA LEU A 215 -6.62 -27.42 -5.60
C LEU A 215 -5.89 -27.60 -6.94
N PRO A 216 -6.51 -28.28 -7.93
CA PRO A 216 -5.92 -28.42 -9.26
C PRO A 216 -5.56 -27.07 -9.87
N GLN A 217 -4.51 -27.04 -10.72
CA GLN A 217 -4.05 -25.83 -11.41
C GLN A 217 -3.54 -24.70 -10.48
N THR A 218 -3.35 -24.97 -9.19
CA THR A 218 -2.62 -24.06 -8.29
C THR A 218 -1.13 -24.13 -8.64
N VAL A 219 -0.53 -22.98 -8.91
CA VAL A 219 0.91 -22.86 -9.12
C VAL A 219 1.60 -22.73 -7.77
N ILE A 220 2.75 -23.37 -7.60
CA ILE A 220 3.55 -23.21 -6.40
C ILE A 220 4.69 -22.23 -6.71
N VAL A 221 4.83 -21.21 -5.87
CA VAL A 221 5.95 -20.26 -5.94
C VAL A 221 6.84 -20.43 -4.72
N PRO A 222 8.17 -20.28 -4.82
CA PRO A 222 9.07 -20.54 -3.70
C PRO A 222 8.77 -19.67 -2.46
N SER A 223 8.58 -18.37 -2.67
CA SER A 223 8.37 -17.39 -1.61
C SER A 223 7.41 -16.29 -2.06
N ALA A 224 6.46 -15.93 -1.20
CA ALA A 224 5.46 -14.91 -1.51
C ALA A 224 6.09 -13.53 -1.74
N ILE A 225 6.98 -13.11 -0.85
CA ILE A 225 7.66 -11.81 -0.94
C ILE A 225 8.51 -11.73 -2.21
N ALA A 226 9.29 -12.78 -2.50
CA ALA A 226 10.12 -12.82 -3.71
C ALA A 226 9.26 -12.74 -4.99
N GLU A 227 8.11 -13.43 -5.00
CA GLU A 227 7.18 -13.40 -6.12
C GLU A 227 6.53 -12.03 -6.31
N ILE A 228 6.08 -11.41 -5.21
CA ILE A 228 5.54 -10.04 -5.22
C ILE A 228 6.57 -9.06 -5.79
N VAL A 229 7.81 -9.08 -5.31
CA VAL A 229 8.88 -8.21 -5.81
C VAL A 229 9.16 -8.48 -7.30
N ARG A 230 9.22 -9.75 -7.71
CA ARG A 230 9.45 -10.15 -9.11
C ARG A 230 8.34 -9.64 -10.03
N LEU A 231 7.08 -9.78 -9.63
CA LEU A 231 5.93 -9.34 -10.40
C LEU A 231 5.85 -7.80 -10.46
N GLN A 232 6.06 -7.10 -9.34
CA GLN A 232 6.09 -5.64 -9.32
C GLN A 232 7.17 -5.07 -10.26
N ARG A 233 8.38 -5.64 -10.26
CA ARG A 233 9.45 -5.29 -11.22
C ARG A 233 9.06 -5.52 -12.68
N ARG A 234 8.09 -6.40 -12.96
CA ARG A 234 7.53 -6.67 -14.29
C ARG A 234 6.28 -5.84 -14.61
N GLY A 235 6.03 -4.79 -13.83
CA GLY A 235 4.93 -3.85 -14.00
C GLY A 235 3.58 -4.35 -13.52
N TRP A 236 3.56 -5.25 -12.53
CA TRP A 236 2.31 -5.66 -11.88
C TRP A 236 1.94 -4.69 -10.76
N THR A 237 0.66 -4.35 -10.66
CA THR A 237 0.10 -3.61 -9.53
C THR A 237 -0.16 -4.57 -8.38
N TYR A 238 0.38 -4.27 -7.21
CA TYR A 238 0.17 -5.06 -5.98
C TYR A 238 -1.03 -4.54 -5.20
N ILE A 239 -1.87 -5.46 -4.72
CA ILE A 239 -3.00 -5.18 -3.84
C ILE A 239 -3.01 -6.25 -2.73
N SER A 240 -3.05 -5.82 -1.47
CA SER A 240 -3.21 -6.73 -0.32
C SER A 240 -4.68 -6.85 0.04
N VAL A 241 -5.13 -8.06 0.37
CA VAL A 241 -6.51 -8.35 0.81
C VAL A 241 -6.50 -9.18 2.08
#